data_AF-A0A951U7D6-F1
#
_entry.id   AF-A0A951U7D6-F1
#
_cell.length_a   1.000
_cell.length_b   1.000
_cell.length_c   1.000
_cell.angle_alpha   90.00
_cell.angle_beta   90.00
_cell.angle_gamma   90.00
#
_symmetry.space_group_name_H-M   'P 1'
#
loop_
_entity.id
_entity.type
_entity.pdbx_description
1 polymer ?
#
loop_
_entity_poly.entity_id
_entity_poly.type
_entity_poly.pdbx_seq_one_letter_code
_entity_poly.pdbx_strand_id
1 'polypeptide(L)'
;MSVFDQRGQNVNYQYNAAGNINFSDVQNRADLISELEKLKAEVTKARDAEVIDAEVATDVDYQITKAVQQSSKTEPNKNAILQHLNTAKGLITGIAEAGGIVTALMKAAELATQFF
;
A
#
# COMPACT_ATOMS: atom_id res chain seq x y z
N MET A 1 33.52 -9.50 -19.90
CA MET A 1 32.08 -9.17 -19.91
C MET A 1 31.35 -10.38 -19.35
N SER A 2 30.70 -10.23 -18.19
CA SER A 2 29.92 -11.30 -17.58
C SER A 2 28.52 -11.29 -18.18
N VAL A 3 28.15 -12.35 -18.90
CA VAL A 3 26.77 -12.54 -19.38
C VAL A 3 25.91 -12.83 -18.17
N PHE A 4 24.91 -11.98 -17.92
CA PHE A 4 23.91 -12.19 -16.88
C PHE A 4 22.96 -13.28 -17.38
N ASP A 5 23.19 -14.54 -16.97
CA ASP A 5 22.37 -15.68 -17.38
C ASP A 5 21.19 -15.85 -16.40
N GLN A 6 19.97 -15.67 -16.92
CA GLN A 6 18.72 -15.77 -16.15
C GLN A 6 18.04 -17.14 -16.27
N ARG A 7 18.69 -18.11 -16.94
CA ARG A 7 18.14 -19.46 -17.10
C ARG A 7 18.20 -20.22 -15.77
N GLY A 8 17.07 -20.23 -15.05
CA GLY A 8 16.92 -20.93 -13.78
C GLY A 8 16.20 -20.13 -12.69
N GLN A 9 15.92 -18.84 -12.92
CA GLN A 9 15.03 -18.09 -12.02
C GLN A 9 13.58 -18.51 -12.25
N ASN A 10 13.15 -19.51 -11.49
CA ASN A 10 11.74 -19.75 -11.24
C ASN A 10 11.26 -18.62 -10.32
N VAL A 11 10.73 -17.54 -10.91
CA VAL A 11 10.04 -16.50 -10.16
C VAL A 11 8.69 -17.09 -9.76
N ASN A 12 8.70 -17.83 -8.66
CA ASN A 12 7.51 -18.46 -8.11
C ASN A 12 6.61 -17.32 -7.61
N TYR A 13 5.63 -16.94 -8.43
CA TYR A 13 4.59 -15.95 -8.14
C TYR A 13 5.11 -14.54 -7.79
N GLN A 14 5.37 -13.70 -8.81
CA GLN A 14 5.45 -12.26 -8.58
C GLN A 14 4.05 -11.72 -8.30
N TYR A 15 3.73 -11.55 -7.02
CA TYR A 15 2.55 -10.82 -6.60
C TYR A 15 2.63 -9.37 -7.12
N ASN A 16 1.91 -9.08 -8.19
CA ASN A 16 1.93 -7.76 -8.84
C ASN A 16 0.93 -6.83 -8.13
N ALA A 17 1.31 -6.39 -6.93
CA ALA A 17 0.51 -5.58 -6.00
C ALA A 17 0.11 -4.18 -6.51
N ALA A 18 0.26 -3.89 -7.80
CA ALA A 18 0.11 -2.56 -8.36
C ALA A 18 -0.82 -2.50 -9.59
N GLY A 19 -1.41 -3.63 -10.02
CA GLY A 19 -2.17 -3.67 -11.27
C GLY A 19 -3.42 -2.77 -11.31
N ASN A 20 -4.01 -2.44 -10.16
CA ASN A 20 -5.25 -1.65 -10.08
C ASN A 20 -5.10 -0.32 -9.32
N ILE A 21 -3.96 -0.10 -8.65
CA ILE A 21 -3.69 1.11 -7.88
C ILE A 21 -2.94 2.09 -8.77
N ASN A 22 -3.45 3.30 -8.93
CA ASN A 22 -2.82 4.33 -9.74
C ASN A 22 -2.76 5.67 -9.00
N PHE A 23 -1.69 5.86 -8.24
CA PHE A 23 -1.43 7.11 -7.55
C PHE A 23 -0.90 8.24 -8.46
N SER A 24 -0.56 7.96 -9.71
CA SER A 24 -0.04 8.98 -10.65
C SER A 24 -1.13 9.93 -11.14
N ASP A 25 -2.38 9.47 -11.16
CA ASP A 25 -3.53 10.25 -11.63
C ASP A 25 -4.33 10.90 -10.49
N VAL A 26 -3.87 10.80 -9.25
CA VAL A 26 -4.53 11.40 -8.09
C VAL A 26 -4.33 12.91 -8.11
N GLN A 27 -5.42 13.67 -8.25
CA GLN A 27 -5.38 15.13 -8.33
C GLN A 27 -5.98 15.81 -7.10
N ASN A 28 -6.74 15.07 -6.30
CA ASN A 28 -7.42 15.64 -5.14
C ASN A 28 -7.64 14.60 -4.03
N ARG A 29 -8.22 15.08 -2.92
CA ARG A 29 -8.54 14.27 -1.74
C ARG A 29 -9.43 13.06 -2.04
N ALA A 30 -10.46 13.22 -2.87
CA ALA A 30 -11.40 12.15 -3.17
C ALA A 30 -10.72 11.04 -3.97
N ASP A 31 -9.85 11.40 -4.90
CA ASP A 31 -9.04 10.46 -5.66
C ASP A 31 -8.12 9.66 -4.72
N LEU A 32 -7.46 10.33 -3.76
CA LEU A 32 -6.59 9.68 -2.78
C LEU A 32 -7.38 8.67 -1.93
N ILE A 33 -8.57 9.03 -1.47
CA ILE A 33 -9.45 8.12 -0.72
C ILE A 33 -9.81 6.88 -1.55
N SER A 34 -10.14 7.08 -2.84
CA SER A 34 -10.44 5.99 -3.76
C SER A 34 -9.26 5.02 -3.92
N GLU A 35 -8.05 5.55 -4.12
CA GLU A 35 -6.85 4.72 -4.25
C GLU A 35 -6.45 4.02 -2.94
N LEU A 36 -6.72 4.61 -1.77
CA LEU A 36 -6.54 3.95 -0.48
C LEU A 36 -7.49 2.76 -0.29
N GLU A 37 -8.74 2.84 -0.76
CA GLU A 37 -9.67 1.70 -0.74
C GLU A 37 -9.20 0.57 -1.68
N LYS A 38 -8.63 0.91 -2.84
CA LYS A 38 -8.01 -0.09 -3.72
C LYS A 38 -6.79 -0.74 -3.08
N LEU A 39 -5.99 0.02 -2.33
CA LEU A 39 -4.85 -0.50 -1.58
C LEU A 39 -5.28 -1.53 -0.52
N LYS A 40 -6.42 -1.34 0.15
CA LYS A 40 -6.99 -2.35 1.06
C LYS A 40 -7.37 -3.64 0.34
N ALA A 41 -8.01 -3.53 -0.83
CA ALA A 41 -8.33 -4.69 -1.64
C ALA A 41 -7.06 -5.45 -2.04
N GLU A 42 -5.96 -4.74 -2.28
CA GLU A 42 -4.67 -5.35 -2.58
C GLU A 42 -4.07 -6.06 -1.36
N VAL A 43 -4.09 -5.44 -0.18
CA VAL A 43 -3.70 -6.13 1.08
C VAL A 43 -4.48 -7.43 1.29
N THR A 44 -5.78 -7.43 0.97
CA THR A 44 -6.62 -8.63 1.03
C THR A 44 -6.15 -9.71 0.05
N LYS A 45 -5.81 -9.35 -1.19
CA LYS A 45 -5.26 -10.31 -2.16
C LYS A 45 -3.90 -10.84 -1.72
N ALA A 46 -3.03 -10.00 -1.16
CA ALA A 46 -1.73 -10.42 -0.64
C ALA A 46 -1.90 -11.44 0.50
N ARG A 47 -2.88 -11.22 1.38
CA ARG A 47 -3.28 -12.19 2.40
C ARG A 47 -3.76 -13.51 1.79
N ASP A 48 -4.70 -13.44 0.84
CA ASP A 48 -5.30 -14.63 0.23
C ASP A 48 -4.28 -15.43 -0.59
N ALA A 49 -3.23 -14.78 -1.07
CA ALA A 49 -2.08 -15.38 -1.73
C ALA A 49 -0.97 -15.83 -0.75
N GLU A 50 -1.21 -15.73 0.56
CA GLU A 50 -0.26 -16.07 1.64
C GLU A 50 1.09 -15.31 1.56
N VAL A 51 1.09 -14.16 0.89
CA VAL A 51 2.25 -13.25 0.79
C VAL A 51 2.46 -12.50 2.10
N ILE A 52 1.36 -12.15 2.77
CA ILE A 52 1.35 -11.50 4.07
C ILE A 52 0.54 -12.38 5.02
N ASP A 53 1.08 -12.60 6.23
CA ASP A 53 0.37 -13.30 7.30
C ASP A 53 -1.01 -12.66 7.58
N ALA A 54 -2.00 -13.48 7.94
CA ALA A 54 -3.37 -13.03 8.12
C ALA A 54 -3.52 -11.98 9.25
N GLU A 55 -2.75 -12.10 10.33
CA GLU A 55 -2.76 -11.12 11.43
C GLU A 55 -2.15 -9.80 10.96
N VAL A 56 -0.99 -9.86 10.30
CA VAL A 56 -0.32 -8.68 9.73
C VAL A 56 -1.20 -7.98 8.70
N ALA A 57 -1.84 -8.71 7.80
CA ALA A 57 -2.74 -8.15 6.80
C ALA A 57 -3.95 -7.47 7.44
N THR A 58 -4.50 -8.03 8.51
CA THR A 58 -5.61 -7.44 9.27
C THR A 58 -5.20 -6.10 9.90
N ASP A 59 -4.01 -6.04 10.50
CA ASP A 59 -3.50 -4.81 11.09
C ASP A 59 -3.19 -3.73 10.04
N VAL A 60 -2.65 -4.12 8.88
CA VAL A 60 -2.41 -3.22 7.76
C VAL A 60 -3.73 -2.65 7.23
N ASP A 61 -4.74 -3.49 7.00
CA ASP A 61 -6.07 -3.06 6.55
C ASP A 61 -6.73 -2.12 7.56
N TYR A 62 -6.60 -2.42 8.86
CA TYR A 62 -7.08 -1.55 9.93
C TYR A 62 -6.45 -0.15 9.84
N GLN A 63 -5.13 -0.06 9.71
CA GLN A 63 -4.44 1.22 9.61
C GLN A 63 -4.86 2.00 8.34
N ILE A 64 -4.95 1.34 7.19
CA ILE A 64 -5.41 2.01 5.96
C ILE A 64 -6.86 2.48 6.10
N THR A 65 -7.73 1.68 6.74
CA THR A 65 -9.11 2.08 7.04
C THR A 65 -9.16 3.33 7.92
N LYS A 66 -8.29 3.45 8.93
CA LYS A 66 -8.21 4.65 9.77
C LYS A 66 -7.72 5.86 8.97
N ALA A 67 -6.76 5.68 8.05
CA ALA A 67 -6.32 6.73 7.14
C ALA A 67 -7.45 7.23 6.23
N VAL A 68 -8.25 6.32 5.66
CA VAL A 68 -9.44 6.67 4.87
C VAL A 68 -10.47 7.44 5.71
N GLN A 69 -10.83 6.91 6.89
CA GLN A 69 -11.78 7.57 7.79
C GLN A 69 -11.34 8.98 8.17
N GLN A 70 -10.05 9.19 8.44
CA GLN A 70 -9.52 10.49 8.78
C GLN A 70 -9.49 11.43 7.56
N SER A 71 -9.21 10.91 6.37
CA SER A 71 -9.23 11.65 5.10
C SER A 71 -10.63 12.12 4.72
N SER A 72 -11.67 11.36 5.06
CA SER A 72 -13.07 11.65 4.74
C SER A 72 -13.74 12.69 5.66
N LYS A 73 -13.06 13.15 6.71
CA LYS A 73 -13.63 14.14 7.64
C LYS A 73 -13.75 15.53 7.01
N THR A 74 -14.65 16.35 7.55
CA THR A 74 -14.75 17.77 7.20
C THR A 74 -13.45 18.50 7.51
N GLU A 75 -12.83 18.18 8.65
CA GLU A 75 -11.51 18.66 9.07
C GLU A 75 -10.55 17.46 9.24
N PRO A 76 -9.89 17.03 8.16
CA PRO A 76 -8.91 15.96 8.20
C PRO A 76 -7.71 16.33 9.09
N ASN A 77 -7.11 15.33 9.74
CA ASN A 77 -5.89 15.51 10.50
C ASN A 77 -4.77 14.80 9.75
N LYS A 78 -3.97 15.59 9.04
CA LYS A 78 -2.85 15.10 8.25
C LYS A 78 -1.89 14.23 9.04
N ASN A 79 -1.51 14.65 10.25
CA ASN A 79 -0.55 13.91 11.06
C ASN A 79 -1.09 12.53 11.43
N ALA A 80 -2.39 12.41 11.73
CA ALA A 80 -3.03 11.13 11.98
C ALA A 80 -3.08 10.25 10.72
N ILE A 81 -3.39 10.83 9.55
CA ILE A 81 -3.36 10.10 8.27
C ILE A 81 -1.95 9.54 8.01
N LEU A 82 -0.93 10.39 8.11
CA LEU A 82 0.46 10.00 7.89
C LEU A 82 0.93 8.95 8.92
N GLN A 83 0.50 9.07 10.18
CA GLN A 83 0.81 8.08 11.20
C GLN A 83 0.26 6.71 10.82
N HIS A 84 -1.02 6.64 10.46
CA HIS A 84 -1.66 5.37 10.04
C HIS A 84 -0.97 4.76 8.82
N LEU A 85 -0.69 5.55 7.78
CA LEU A 85 0.01 5.06 6.58
C LEU A 85 1.43 4.57 6.89
N ASN A 86 2.16 5.25 7.78
CA ASN A 86 3.50 4.82 8.17
C ASN A 86 3.48 3.59 9.08
N THR A 87 2.48 3.44 9.96
CA THR A 87 2.29 2.22 10.75
C THR A 87 1.99 1.03 9.83
N ALA A 88 1.06 1.19 8.88
CA ALA A 88 0.76 0.17 7.88
C ALA A 88 2.03 -0.26 7.13
N LYS A 89 2.83 0.71 6.67
CA LYS A 89 4.09 0.45 5.97
C LYS A 89 5.07 -0.32 6.85
N GLY A 90 5.23 0.09 8.11
CA GLY A 90 6.15 -0.53 9.07
C GLY A 90 5.86 -2.01 9.30
N LEU A 91 4.58 -2.41 9.29
CA LEU A 91 4.16 -3.80 9.48
C LEU A 91 4.63 -4.74 8.36
N ILE A 92 4.84 -4.22 7.14
CA ILE A 92 5.13 -5.04 5.95
C ILE A 92 6.46 -4.70 5.25
N THR A 93 7.24 -3.77 5.78
CA THR A 93 8.53 -3.33 5.16
C THR A 93 9.56 -4.46 5.05
N GLY A 94 9.45 -5.50 5.89
CA GLY A 94 10.35 -6.66 5.86
C GLY A 94 9.94 -7.79 4.91
N ILE A 95 8.77 -7.70 4.28
CA ILE A 95 8.22 -8.75 3.41
C ILE A 95 8.56 -8.40 1.96
N ALA A 96 9.51 -9.12 1.38
CA ALA A 96 10.05 -8.80 0.05
C ALA A 96 8.95 -8.84 -1.03
N GLU A 97 8.07 -9.82 -0.93
CA GLU A 97 6.94 -10.08 -1.83
C GLU A 97 5.84 -8.99 -1.70
N ALA A 98 5.81 -8.23 -0.59
CA ALA A 98 4.89 -7.12 -0.37
C ALA A 98 5.46 -5.75 -0.80
N GLY A 99 6.64 -5.71 -1.45
CA GLY A 99 7.32 -4.46 -1.81
C GLY A 99 6.49 -3.48 -2.65
N GLY A 100 5.56 -3.99 -3.47
CA GLY A 100 4.60 -3.15 -4.20
C GLY A 100 3.63 -2.39 -3.28
N ILE A 101 3.12 -3.06 -2.24
CA ILE A 101 2.22 -2.44 -1.23
C ILE A 101 2.99 -1.40 -0.42
N VAL A 102 4.24 -1.69 -0.04
CA VAL A 102 5.12 -0.72 0.65
C VAL A 102 5.29 0.54 -0.19
N THR A 103 5.58 0.38 -1.48
CA THR A 103 5.74 1.51 -2.42
C THR A 103 4.44 2.32 -2.54
N ALA A 104 3.30 1.64 -2.63
CA ALA A 104 1.98 2.27 -2.67
C ALA A 104 1.67 3.08 -1.40
N LEU A 105 1.99 2.55 -0.22
CA LEU A 105 1.83 3.26 1.06
C LEU A 105 2.73 4.50 1.16
N MET A 106 3.97 4.40 0.68
CA MET A 106 4.87 5.57 0.59
C MET A 106 4.27 6.64 -0.30
N LYS A 107 3.76 6.27 -1.48
CA LYS A 107 3.18 7.24 -2.41
C LYS A 107 1.90 7.87 -1.86
N ALA A 108 1.06 7.10 -1.20
CA ALA A 108 -0.13 7.62 -0.51
C ALA A 108 0.25 8.64 0.59
N ALA A 109 1.34 8.41 1.33
CA ALA A 109 1.82 9.34 2.35
C ALA A 109 2.35 10.67 1.75
N GLU A 110 3.02 10.62 0.60
CA GLU A 110 3.40 11.82 -0.16
C GLU A 110 2.16 12.63 -0.56
N LEU A 111 1.16 11.98 -1.16
CA LEU A 111 -0.09 12.62 -1.58
C LEU A 111 -0.90 13.16 -0.39
N ALA A 112 -0.90 12.45 0.74
CA ALA A 112 -1.51 12.94 1.97
C ALA A 112 -0.81 14.20 2.50
N THR A 113 0.49 14.36 2.25
CA THR A 113 1.21 15.60 2.59
C THR A 113 0.82 16.78 1.69
N GLN A 114 0.40 16.48 0.45
CA GLN A 114 0.02 17.47 -0.55
C GLN A 114 -1.42 17.97 -0.40
N PHE A 115 -2.37 17.09 -0.07
CA PHE A 115 -3.81 17.41 -0.06
C PHE A 115 -4.39 17.78 1.31
N PHE A 116 -3.61 17.65 2.38
CA PHE A 116 -4.00 17.97 3.76
C PHE A 116 -2.92 18.81 4.45
#